data_AF-A0AAX6G1T8-F1
#
_entry.id   AF-A0AAX6G1T8-F1
#
_cell.length_a   1.000
_cell.length_b   1.000
_cell.length_c   1.000
_cell.angle_alpha   90.00
_cell.angle_beta   90.00
_cell.angle_gamma   90.00
#
_symmetry.space_group_name_H-M   'P 1'
#
loop_
_entity.id
_entity.type
_entity.pdbx_description
1 polymer ?
#
loop_
_entity_poly.entity_id
_entity_poly.type
_entity_poly.pdbx_seq_one_letter_code
_entity_poly.pdbx_strand_id
1 'polypeptide(L)'
;MGDVLILSKGFELAPLPNRISPEVKEKMENLSFQSYQPKKRNILMIGPFPGQKYSEIIFPILSPDPTTKKNVHFLKYSIYRGGNKERGHIYPDGSKSNNTVYNATSAGIVSRIGSKEKGNMK
;
A
#
# COMPACT_ATOMS: atom_id res chain seq x y z
N MET A 1 7.68 0.71 -2.77
CA MET A 1 6.51 1.56 -2.48
C MET A 1 5.30 0.67 -2.38
N GLY A 2 4.31 1.08 -1.60
CA GLY A 2 3.02 0.42 -1.51
C GLY A 2 1.94 1.48 -1.34
N ASP A 3 0.71 1.13 -1.70
CA ASP A 3 -0.42 2.04 -1.62
C ASP A 3 -1.70 1.27 -1.30
N VAL A 4 -2.59 1.91 -0.56
CA VAL A 4 -3.91 1.39 -0.19
C VAL A 4 -4.95 2.43 -0.58
N LEU A 5 -5.92 2.01 -1.40
CA LEU A 5 -7.04 2.84 -1.83
C LEU A 5 -8.32 2.27 -1.24
N ILE A 6 -9.03 3.08 -0.45
CA ILE A 6 -10.30 2.75 0.18
C ILE A 6 -11.39 3.50 -0.55
N LEU A 7 -12.23 2.73 -1.25
CA LEU A 7 -13.37 3.23 -1.99
C LEU A 7 -14.66 3.01 -1.20
N SER A 8 -15.68 3.80 -1.53
CA SER A 8 -17.03 3.58 -1.02
C SER A 8 -17.59 2.23 -1.47
N LYS A 9 -18.61 1.72 -0.77
CA LYS A 9 -19.19 0.41 -1.06
C LYS A 9 -19.71 0.34 -2.50
N GLY A 10 -19.52 -0.81 -3.15
CA GLY A 10 -19.98 -1.08 -4.51
C GLY A 10 -18.96 -0.75 -5.61
N PHE A 11 -17.97 0.10 -5.32
CA PHE A 11 -16.82 0.30 -6.20
C PHE A 11 -15.90 -0.90 -6.12
N GLU A 12 -15.40 -1.33 -7.28
CA GLU A 12 -14.53 -2.51 -7.40
C GLU A 12 -13.43 -2.22 -8.44
N LEU A 13 -12.38 -3.04 -8.46
CA LEU A 13 -11.39 -3.00 -9.53
C LEU A 13 -12.07 -3.36 -10.85
N ALA A 14 -11.78 -2.61 -11.91
CA ALA A 14 -12.33 -2.92 -13.23
C ALA A 14 -11.75 -4.26 -13.75
N PRO A 15 -12.59 -5.14 -14.33
CA PRO A 15 -12.11 -6.36 -14.96
C PRO A 15 -11.23 -6.01 -16.17
N LEU A 16 -9.94 -6.33 -16.07
CA LEU A 16 -9.01 -6.37 -17.20
C LEU A 16 -9.45 -7.50 -18.16
N PRO A 17 -9.38 -7.36 -19.50
CA PRO A 17 -8.70 -6.32 -20.29
C PRO A 17 -9.62 -5.38 -21.10
N ASN A 18 -10.93 -5.62 -21.17
CA ASN A 18 -11.80 -4.99 -22.18
C ASN A 18 -12.21 -3.54 -21.88
N ARG A 19 -11.96 -3.02 -20.68
CA ARG A 19 -12.37 -1.67 -20.26
C ARG A 19 -11.22 -0.69 -20.06
N ILE A 20 -10.00 -1.07 -20.43
CA ILE A 20 -8.79 -0.27 -20.19
C ILE A 20 -8.12 -0.01 -21.53
N SER A 21 -7.78 1.26 -21.80
CA SER A 21 -7.10 1.64 -23.03
C SER A 21 -5.68 1.02 -23.09
N PRO A 22 -5.14 0.75 -24.28
CA PRO A 22 -3.82 0.13 -24.43
C PRO A 22 -2.71 0.96 -23.75
N GLU A 23 -2.78 2.29 -23.83
CA GLU A 23 -1.82 3.20 -23.19
C GLU A 23 -1.79 3.05 -21.66
N VAL A 24 -2.97 2.96 -21.03
CA VAL A 24 -3.09 2.82 -19.58
C VAL A 24 -2.66 1.43 -19.14
N LYS A 25 -2.90 0.41 -19.97
CA LYS A 25 -2.48 -0.97 -19.73
C LYS A 25 -0.95 -1.10 -19.69
N GLU A 26 -0.24 -0.43 -20.60
CA GLU A 26 1.22 -0.42 -20.66
C GLU A 26 1.83 0.24 -19.41
N LYS A 27 1.28 1.38 -18.97
CA LYS A 27 1.73 2.06 -17.73
C LYS A 27 1.50 1.21 -16.47
N MET A 28 0.47 0.37 -16.48
CA MET A 28 0.19 -0.57 -15.39
C MET A 28 0.89 -1.93 -15.55
N GLU A 29 1.67 -2.13 -16.61
CA GLU A 29 2.27 -3.43 -16.88
C GLU A 29 3.17 -3.82 -15.70
N ASN A 30 2.92 -5.01 -15.15
CA ASN A 30 3.56 -5.59 -13.95
C ASN A 30 3.06 -5.05 -12.58
N LEU A 31 2.01 -4.24 -12.53
CA LEU A 31 1.35 -3.88 -11.28
C LEU A 31 0.25 -4.89 -10.94
N SER A 32 0.35 -5.53 -9.77
CA SER A 32 -0.67 -6.45 -9.25
C SER A 32 -1.55 -5.75 -8.23
N PHE A 33 -2.85 -5.67 -8.53
CA PHE A 33 -3.85 -5.15 -7.61
C PHE A 33 -4.46 -6.31 -6.80
N GLN A 34 -4.50 -6.15 -5.49
CA GLN A 34 -5.10 -7.12 -4.58
C GLN A 34 -6.24 -6.47 -3.80
N SER A 35 -7.30 -7.23 -3.55
CA SER A 35 -8.32 -6.81 -2.58
C SER A 35 -7.82 -7.08 -1.17
N TYR A 36 -8.06 -6.15 -0.24
CA TYR A 36 -7.65 -6.32 1.17
C TYR A 36 -8.21 -7.61 1.80
N GLN A 37 -9.45 -7.95 1.45
CA GLN A 37 -10.11 -9.20 1.84
C GLN A 37 -11.04 -9.67 0.70
N PRO A 38 -11.33 -10.98 0.58
CA PRO A 38 -12.22 -11.50 -0.47
C PRO A 38 -13.62 -10.86 -0.48
N LYS A 39 -14.14 -10.48 0.69
CA LYS A 39 -15.44 -9.80 0.86
C LYS A 39 -15.37 -8.28 0.71
N LYS A 40 -14.17 -7.68 0.79
CA LYS A 40 -13.95 -6.21 0.74
C LYS A 40 -13.21 -5.82 -0.53
N ARG A 41 -13.91 -5.94 -1.67
CA ARG A 41 -13.39 -5.61 -2.99
C ARG A 41 -13.20 -4.11 -3.25
N ASN A 42 -13.80 -3.27 -2.42
CA ASN A 42 -13.68 -1.81 -2.46
C ASN A 42 -12.40 -1.29 -1.80
N ILE A 43 -11.62 -2.15 -1.14
CA ILE A 43 -10.32 -1.78 -0.57
C ILE A 43 -9.25 -2.46 -1.42
N LEU A 44 -8.49 -1.64 -2.16
CA LEU A 44 -7.47 -2.08 -3.08
C LEU A 44 -6.09 -1.84 -2.47
N MET A 45 -5.23 -2.85 -2.54
CA MET A 45 -3.85 -2.81 -2.08
C MET A 45 -2.94 -3.09 -3.27
N ILE A 46 -1.84 -2.34 -3.34
CA ILE A 46 -0.81 -2.51 -4.36
C ILE A 46 0.57 -2.40 -3.70
N GLY A 47 1.47 -3.32 -4.06
CA GLY A 47 2.85 -3.33 -3.58
C GLY A 47 3.32 -4.67 -3.05
N PRO A 48 4.64 -4.79 -2.76
CA PRO A 48 5.67 -3.77 -2.97
C PRO A 48 6.12 -3.65 -4.44
N PHE A 49 6.29 -2.42 -4.95
CA PHE A 49 6.84 -2.14 -6.28
C PHE A 49 8.03 -1.16 -6.26
N PRO A 50 8.94 -1.21 -7.26
CA PRO A 50 10.09 -0.31 -7.35
C PRO A 50 9.68 1.12 -7.64
N GLY A 51 9.93 2.02 -6.67
CA GLY A 51 9.50 3.41 -6.76
C GLY A 51 10.22 4.27 -7.79
N GLN A 52 11.37 3.81 -8.31
CA GLN A 52 12.07 4.48 -9.41
C GLN A 52 11.35 4.25 -10.76
N LYS A 53 10.71 3.09 -10.92
CA LYS A 53 10.00 2.72 -12.15
C LYS A 53 8.59 3.31 -12.20
N TYR A 54 7.94 3.42 -11.05
CA TYR A 54 6.55 3.88 -10.94
C TYR A 54 6.48 5.15 -10.10
N SER A 55 6.52 6.30 -10.76
CA SER A 55 6.25 7.62 -10.16
C SER A 55 4.75 7.86 -9.99
N GLU A 56 3.96 7.33 -10.92
CA GLU A 56 2.50 7.44 -10.95
C GLU A 56 1.86 6.06 -10.99
N ILE A 57 0.73 5.93 -10.29
CA ILE A 57 -0.04 4.70 -10.23
C ILE A 57 -1.45 5.05 -10.64
N ILE A 58 -1.94 4.38 -11.68
CA ILE A 58 -3.31 4.53 -12.15
C ILE A 58 -4.11 3.36 -11.56
N PHE A 59 -5.25 3.66 -10.95
CA PHE A 59 -6.18 2.64 -10.44
C PHE A 59 -7.38 2.53 -11.40
N PRO A 60 -7.57 1.38 -12.09
CA PRO A 60 -8.73 1.19 -12.93
C PRO A 60 -9.93 0.81 -12.07
N ILE A 61 -10.80 1.79 -11.76
CA ILE A 61 -11.94 1.60 -10.87
C ILE A 61 -13.23 1.48 -11.68
N LEU A 62 -14.05 0.50 -11.34
CA LEU A 62 -15.41 0.35 -11.84
C LEU A 62 -16.41 0.93 -10.83
N SER A 63 -17.21 1.89 -11.28
CA SER A 63 -18.31 2.42 -10.50
C SER A 63 -19.45 1.42 -10.38
N PRO A 64 -20.16 1.38 -9.23
CA PRO A 64 -21.39 0.62 -9.11
C PRO A 64 -22.52 1.27 -9.91
N ASP A 65 -23.48 0.45 -10.31
CA ASP A 65 -24.72 0.88 -10.96
C ASP A 65 -25.88 0.85 -9.95
N PRO A 66 -26.44 2.02 -9.56
CA PRO A 66 -27.57 2.12 -8.63
C PRO A 66 -28.87 1.47 -9.13
N THR A 67 -29.02 1.27 -10.45
CA THR A 67 -30.22 0.64 -11.02
C THR A 67 -30.26 -0.86 -10.75
N THR A 68 -29.09 -1.50 -10.69
CA THR A 68 -28.94 -2.94 -10.45
C THR A 68 -28.66 -3.25 -8.97
N LYS A 69 -27.91 -2.38 -8.28
CA LYS A 69 -27.53 -2.55 -6.86
C LYS A 69 -28.31 -1.57 -5.97
N LYS A 70 -29.36 -2.07 -5.28
CA LYS A 70 -30.21 -1.28 -4.35
C LYS A 70 -29.47 -0.59 -3.20
N ASN A 71 -28.28 -1.07 -2.84
CA ASN A 71 -27.49 -0.55 -1.71
C ASN A 71 -26.57 0.61 -2.10
N VAL A 72 -26.66 1.09 -3.35
CA VAL A 72 -25.84 2.17 -3.88
C VAL A 72 -26.77 3.26 -4.42
N HIS A 73 -26.45 4.52 -4.14
CA HIS A 73 -27.25 5.67 -4.55
C HIS A 73 -26.39 6.69 -5.32
N PHE A 74 -27.02 7.59 -6.07
CA PHE A 74 -26.32 8.73 -6.68
C PHE A 74 -26.08 9.79 -5.63
N LEU A 75 -24.86 9.80 -5.08
CA LEU A 75 -24.44 10.69 -3.99
C LEU A 75 -22.96 11.05 -4.16
N LYS A 76 -22.48 12.00 -3.36
CA LYS A 76 -21.06 12.30 -3.24
C LYS A 76 -20.39 11.24 -2.35
N TYR A 77 -19.41 10.54 -2.91
CA TYR A 77 -18.63 9.53 -2.21
C TYR A 77 -17.24 10.05 -1.84
N SER A 78 -16.75 9.67 -0.67
CA SER A 78 -15.37 9.91 -0.26
C SER A 78 -14.45 8.79 -0.76
N ILE A 79 -13.21 9.16 -1.07
CA ILE A 79 -12.14 8.24 -1.44
C ILE A 79 -10.96 8.53 -0.51
N TYR A 80 -10.40 7.49 0.10
CA TYR A 80 -9.24 7.63 0.97
C TYR A 80 -8.06 6.85 0.40
N ARG A 81 -6.87 7.42 0.50
CA ARG A 81 -5.63 6.84 -0.01
C ARG A 81 -4.57 6.88 1.08
N GLY A 82 -3.83 5.77 1.23
CA GLY A 82 -2.70 5.65 2.13
C GLY A 82 -1.50 5.07 1.41
N GLY A 83 -0.52 5.91 1.11
CA GLY A 83 0.72 5.51 0.47
C GLY A 83 1.86 5.34 1.47
N ASN A 84 2.73 4.35 1.23
CA ASN A 84 3.99 4.20 1.93
C ASN A 84 5.17 4.13 0.96
N LYS A 85 6.20 4.92 1.26
CA LYS A 85 7.51 4.87 0.62
C LYS A 85 8.50 4.49 1.73
N GLU A 86 9.44 3.59 1.41
CA GLU A 86 10.49 3.10 2.32
C GLU A 86 10.05 2.02 3.32
N ARG A 87 11.00 1.63 4.19
CA ARG A 87 10.89 0.53 5.15
C ARG A 87 10.29 1.03 6.45
N GLY A 88 9.37 0.24 7.01
CA GLY A 88 8.77 0.52 8.31
C GLY A 88 9.78 0.51 9.47
N HIS A 89 9.42 1.23 10.54
CA HIS A 89 10.23 1.33 11.76
C HIS A 89 10.06 0.12 12.69
N ILE A 90 8.92 -0.57 12.61
CA ILE A 90 8.51 -1.63 13.54
C ILE A 90 8.03 -2.82 12.72
N TYR A 91 8.41 -4.03 13.16
CA TYR A 91 7.96 -5.29 12.59
C TYR A 91 6.62 -5.72 13.19
N PRO A 92 5.88 -6.67 12.56
CA PRO A 92 4.59 -7.12 13.07
C PRO A 92 4.61 -7.72 14.49
N ASP A 93 5.77 -8.22 14.93
CA ASP A 93 5.99 -8.75 16.29
C ASP A 93 6.27 -7.64 17.33
N GLY A 94 6.31 -6.38 16.92
CA GLY A 94 6.62 -5.22 17.75
C GLY A 94 8.11 -4.90 17.87
N SER A 95 9.00 -5.71 17.29
CA SER A 95 10.43 -5.45 17.31
C SER A 95 10.80 -4.26 16.41
N LYS A 96 11.85 -3.52 16.80
CA LYS A 96 12.34 -2.36 16.05
C LYS A 96 13.17 -2.81 14.84
N SER A 97 12.93 -2.21 13.68
CA SER A 97 13.77 -2.39 12.52
C SER A 97 15.07 -1.59 12.65
N ASN A 98 16.08 -1.93 11.85
CA ASN A 98 17.31 -1.13 11.76
C ASN A 98 17.12 0.24 11.07
N ASN A 99 15.91 0.57 10.61
CA ASN A 99 15.53 1.89 10.10
C ASN A 99 14.79 2.69 11.17
N THR A 100 15.34 2.77 12.38
CA THR A 100 14.74 3.56 13.46
C THR A 100 15.81 4.08 14.40
N VAL A 101 15.42 5.02 15.25
CA VAL A 101 16.29 5.58 16.28
C VAL A 101 16.38 4.62 17.46
N TYR A 102 17.62 4.30 17.85
CA TYR A 102 17.92 3.56 19.08
C TYR A 102 18.23 4.55 20.19
N ASN A 103 17.44 4.49 21.27
CA ASN A 103 17.59 5.36 22.43
C ASN A 103 18.43 4.66 23.50
N ALA A 104 19.10 5.43 24.35
CA ALA A 104 19.77 4.90 25.53
C ALA A 104 18.75 4.24 26.47
N THR A 105 19.10 3.08 27.01
CA THR A 105 18.27 2.37 27.99
C THR A 105 18.30 3.01 29.36
N SER A 106 19.33 3.79 29.67
CA SER A 106 19.52 4.47 30.96
C SER A 106 20.39 5.72 30.80
N ALA A 107 20.30 6.64 31.75
CA ALA A 107 21.18 7.81 31.81
C ALA A 107 22.59 7.41 32.29
N GLY A 108 23.64 8.07 31.78
CA GLY A 108 25.02 7.79 32.17
C GLY A 108 26.03 8.29 31.14
N ILE A 109 27.30 7.90 31.34
CA ILE A 109 28.42 8.24 30.46
C ILE A 109 28.77 7.00 29.60
N VAL A 110 28.93 7.19 28.30
CA VAL A 110 29.36 6.11 27.38
C VAL A 110 30.84 5.82 27.60
N SER A 111 31.18 4.64 28.12
CA SER A 111 32.56 4.25 28.42
C SER A 111 33.30 3.59 27.25
N ARG A 112 32.59 2.87 26.37
CA ARG A 112 33.16 2.18 25.21
C ARG A 112 32.13 1.97 24.11
N ILE A 113 32.57 2.06 22.85
CA ILE A 113 31.80 1.66 21.67
C ILE A 113 32.53 0.49 21.01
N GLY A 114 31.86 -0.66 20.88
CA GLY A 114 32.41 -1.85 20.21
C GLY A 114 31.74 -2.06 18.85
N SER A 115 32.50 -2.01 17.76
CA SER A 115 32.01 -2.40 16.44
C SER A 115 32.10 -3.92 16.27
N LYS A 116 31.03 -4.55 15.76
CA LYS A 116 31.05 -5.93 15.25
C LYS A 116 30.90 -5.90 13.73
N GLU A 117 31.46 -6.89 13.04
CA GLU A 117 31.28 -7.06 11.59
C GLU A 117 29.79 -7.17 11.22
N LYS A 118 29.43 -6.61 10.06
CA LYS A 118 28.04 -6.54 9.57
C LYS A 118 27.47 -7.97 9.41
N GLY A 119 26.50 -8.33 10.25
CA GLY A 119 25.70 -9.55 10.10
C GLY A 119 25.44 -10.33 11.40
N ASN A 120 26.25 -10.11 12.45
CA ASN A 120 26.13 -10.84 13.72
C ASN A 120 25.47 -9.99 14.82
N MET A 121 24.21 -9.60 14.59
CA MET A 121 23.33 -9.11 15.65
C MET A 121 22.28 -10.18 15.92
N LYS A 122 22.52 -11.01 16.94
CA LYS A 122 21.47 -11.75 17.65
C LYS A 122 20.84 -10.83 18.67
#